data_AF-A0A3B9MWC7-F1
#
_entry.id   AF-A0A3B9MWC7-F1
#
_cell.length_a   1.000
_cell.length_b   1.000
_cell.length_c   1.000
_cell.angle_alpha   90.00
_cell.angle_beta   90.00
_cell.angle_gamma   90.00
#
_symmetry.space_group_name_H-M   'P 1'
#
loop_
_entity.id
_entity.type
_entity.pdbx_description
1 polymer ?
#
loop_
_entity_poly.entity_id
_entity_poly.type
_entity_poly.pdbx_seq_one_letter_code
_entity_poly.pdbx_strand_id
1 'polypeptide(L)'
;KIRKHINTFIVFFISGMWHGAAWNYIAWGVINGIYLIVEELSEPLRNKIMDKCRVDKTRFSFKLGSGLLTFALVDLSWLFFRARGIGNAFSILKQMITAFQGAQFFGLAFNRTGFSVQLTVALIVAFILLLIADVLKEKGTDLWQVVNKQGAWFRWGVYLLILFMIMMYGAYGLEYAQTEFIYFQF
;
A
#
# COMPACT_ATOMS: atom_id res chain seq x y z
N LYS A 1 -7.08 2.13 -29.60
CA LYS A 1 -6.77 2.87 -28.35
C LYS A 1 -8.03 3.16 -27.52
N ILE A 2 -9.07 3.82 -28.06
CA ILE A 2 -10.33 4.10 -27.32
C ILE A 2 -10.95 2.85 -26.67
N ARG A 3 -11.11 1.75 -27.40
CA ARG A 3 -11.65 0.49 -26.85
C ARG A 3 -10.84 -0.06 -25.66
N LYS A 4 -9.52 0.12 -25.67
CA LYS A 4 -8.65 -0.30 -24.55
C LYS A 4 -9.00 0.49 -23.28
N HIS A 5 -9.11 1.82 -23.39
CA HIS A 5 -9.46 2.67 -22.25
C HIS A 5 -10.86 2.37 -21.70
N ILE A 6 -11.84 2.11 -22.59
CA ILE A 6 -13.18 1.69 -22.19
C ILE A 6 -13.11 0.36 -21.44
N ASN A 7 -12.39 -0.63 -21.96
CA ASN A 7 -12.23 -1.93 -21.31
C ASN A 7 -11.55 -1.79 -19.94
N THR A 8 -10.48 -0.99 -19.85
CA THR A 8 -9.80 -0.69 -18.57
C THR A 8 -10.78 -0.08 -17.57
N PHE A 9 -11.56 0.93 -17.99
CA PHE A 9 -12.55 1.56 -17.14
C PHE A 9 -13.59 0.55 -16.64
N ILE A 10 -14.13 -0.27 -17.53
CA ILE A 10 -15.14 -1.30 -17.20
C ILE A 10 -14.56 -2.31 -16.19
N VAL A 11 -13.34 -2.81 -16.42
CA VAL A 11 -12.70 -3.77 -15.52
C VAL A 11 -12.53 -3.19 -14.12
N PHE A 12 -12.03 -1.96 -14.00
CA PHE A 12 -11.84 -1.30 -12.72
C PHE A 12 -13.17 -0.92 -12.04
N PHE A 13 -14.18 -0.55 -12.81
CA PHE A 13 -15.53 -0.30 -12.30
C PHE A 13 -16.16 -1.57 -11.72
N ILE A 14 -16.10 -2.68 -12.46
CA ILE A 14 -16.60 -4.00 -11.99
C ILE A 14 -15.80 -4.48 -10.78
N SER A 15 -14.48 -4.27 -10.75
CA SER A 15 -13.64 -4.57 -9.59
C SER A 15 -14.10 -3.80 -8.34
N GLY A 16 -14.40 -2.51 -8.48
CA GLY A 16 -14.98 -1.71 -7.40
C GLY A 16 -16.34 -2.24 -6.91
N MET A 17 -17.21 -2.65 -7.84
CA MET A 17 -18.49 -3.26 -7.49
C MET A 17 -18.35 -4.60 -6.78
N TRP A 18 -17.33 -5.41 -7.14
CA TRP A 18 -17.06 -6.69 -6.50
C TRP A 18 -16.71 -6.52 -5.01
N HIS A 19 -16.04 -5.43 -4.64
CA HIS A 19 -15.65 -5.15 -3.26
C HIS A 19 -16.78 -4.73 -2.32
N GLY A 20 -17.92 -4.27 -2.85
CA GLY A 20 -19.10 -4.00 -2.06
C GLY A 20 -20.12 -3.08 -2.74
N ALA A 21 -21.35 -3.08 -2.24
CA ALA A 21 -22.45 -2.29 -2.81
C ALA A 21 -22.36 -0.77 -2.53
N ALA A 22 -21.45 -0.35 -1.65
CA ALA A 22 -21.32 1.05 -1.27
C ALA A 22 -20.52 1.86 -2.31
N TRP A 23 -20.94 3.12 -2.53
CA TRP A 23 -20.37 4.02 -3.53
C TRP A 23 -18.87 4.29 -3.39
N ASN A 24 -18.32 4.14 -2.19
CA ASN A 24 -16.90 4.35 -1.92
C ASN A 24 -16.01 3.28 -2.59
N TYR A 25 -16.49 2.04 -2.72
CA TYR A 25 -15.76 0.98 -3.45
C TYR A 25 -15.77 1.20 -4.96
N ILE A 26 -16.90 1.67 -5.51
CA ILE A 26 -17.01 2.06 -6.92
C ILE A 26 -16.08 3.25 -7.20
N ALA A 27 -16.07 4.27 -6.32
CA ALA A 27 -15.17 5.41 -6.44
C ALA A 27 -13.69 4.97 -6.45
N TRP A 28 -13.29 4.07 -5.54
CA TRP A 28 -11.95 3.48 -5.54
C TRP A 28 -11.61 2.82 -6.89
N GLY A 29 -12.52 1.99 -7.44
CA GLY A 29 -12.31 1.34 -8.73
C GLY A 29 -12.13 2.35 -9.85
N VAL A 30 -13.07 3.29 -9.97
CA VAL A 30 -13.04 4.34 -11.00
C VAL A 30 -11.77 5.19 -10.93
N ILE A 31 -11.33 5.61 -9.73
CA ILE A 31 -10.12 6.42 -9.57
C ILE A 31 -8.89 5.68 -10.10
N ASN A 32 -8.72 4.40 -9.75
CA ASN A 32 -7.60 3.59 -10.24
C ASN A 32 -7.67 3.37 -11.76
N GLY A 33 -8.88 3.14 -12.30
CA GLY A 33 -9.09 3.05 -13.76
C GLY A 33 -8.73 4.34 -14.48
N ILE A 34 -9.10 5.50 -13.93
CA ILE A 34 -8.72 6.81 -14.46
C ILE A 34 -7.21 7.01 -14.41
N TYR A 35 -6.54 6.63 -13.31
CA TYR A 35 -5.07 6.74 -13.22
C TYR A 35 -4.37 5.98 -14.34
N LEU A 36 -4.80 4.75 -14.64
CA LEU A 36 -4.18 3.96 -15.71
C LEU A 36 -4.46 4.54 -17.10
N ILE A 37 -5.68 5.04 -17.33
CA ILE A 37 -6.03 5.70 -18.61
C ILE A 37 -5.23 6.99 -18.80
N VAL A 38 -5.12 7.83 -17.76
CA VAL A 38 -4.36 9.07 -17.79
C VAL A 38 -2.86 8.81 -17.95
N GLU A 39 -2.33 7.77 -17.31
CA GLU A 39 -0.93 7.37 -17.44
C GLU A 39 -0.58 7.02 -18.90
N GLU A 40 -1.41 6.20 -19.56
CA GLU A 40 -1.23 5.85 -20.97
C GLU A 40 -1.45 7.03 -21.93
N LEU A 41 -2.47 7.87 -21.69
CA LEU A 41 -2.75 9.03 -22.55
C LEU A 41 -1.70 10.12 -22.42
N SER A 42 -1.13 10.30 -21.22
CA SER A 42 -0.10 11.30 -20.95
C SER A 42 1.30 10.85 -21.34
N GLU A 43 1.53 9.56 -21.59
CA GLU A 43 2.82 9.00 -21.99
C GLU A 43 3.53 9.77 -23.13
N PRO A 44 2.90 10.05 -24.30
CA PRO A 44 3.58 10.76 -25.38
C PRO A 44 3.97 12.20 -25.00
N LEU A 45 3.13 12.90 -24.25
CA LEU A 45 3.41 14.25 -23.78
C LEU A 45 4.52 14.24 -22.73
N ARG A 46 4.48 13.31 -21.77
CA ARG A 46 5.50 13.12 -20.74
C ARG A 46 6.84 12.79 -21.36
N ASN A 47 6.90 11.85 -22.30
CA ASN A 47 8.15 11.51 -22.99
C ASN A 47 8.72 12.74 -23.71
N LYS A 48 7.90 13.52 -24.43
CA LYS A 48 8.34 14.75 -25.10
C LYS A 48 8.89 15.81 -24.13
N ILE A 49 8.24 16.00 -22.98
CA ILE A 49 8.70 16.92 -21.92
C ILE A 49 10.02 16.41 -21.33
N MET A 50 10.12 15.11 -21.05
CA MET A 50 11.30 14.49 -20.47
C MET A 50 12.51 14.57 -21.41
N ASP A 51 12.32 14.34 -22.71
CA ASP A 51 13.36 14.45 -23.71
C ASP A 51 13.84 15.91 -23.82
N LYS A 52 12.91 16.88 -23.82
CA LYS A 52 13.24 18.32 -23.85
C LYS A 52 13.99 18.77 -22.60
N CYS A 53 13.62 18.27 -21.44
CA CYS A 53 14.26 18.56 -20.15
C CYS A 53 15.49 17.68 -19.88
N ARG A 54 15.86 16.77 -20.80
CA ARG A 54 16.97 15.80 -20.66
C ARG A 54 16.89 15.01 -19.36
N VAL A 55 15.69 14.59 -18.97
CA VAL A 55 15.45 13.83 -17.74
C VAL A 55 15.96 12.41 -17.91
N ASP A 56 16.96 12.05 -17.12
CA ASP A 56 17.51 10.71 -17.08
C ASP A 56 16.64 9.78 -16.22
N LYS A 57 15.89 8.90 -16.87
CA LYS A 57 14.99 7.92 -16.24
C LYS A 57 15.72 6.89 -15.38
N THR A 58 17.03 6.73 -15.56
CA THR A 58 17.82 5.75 -14.79
C THR A 58 18.21 6.26 -13.40
N ARG A 59 18.15 7.58 -13.19
CA ARG A 59 18.53 8.22 -11.92
C ARG A 59 17.61 7.79 -10.80
N PHE A 60 18.21 7.55 -9.64
CA PHE A 60 17.51 7.21 -8.41
C PHE A 60 16.44 8.26 -8.04
N SER A 61 16.74 9.56 -8.19
CA SER A 61 15.80 10.64 -7.89
C SER A 61 14.52 10.58 -8.74
N PHE A 62 14.64 10.24 -10.02
CA PHE A 62 13.49 10.09 -10.91
C PHE A 62 12.65 8.86 -10.54
N LYS A 63 13.31 7.72 -10.27
CA LYS A 63 12.64 6.49 -9.84
C LYS A 63 11.91 6.69 -8.51
N LEU A 64 12.58 7.31 -7.54
CA LEU A 64 12.02 7.61 -6.23
C LEU A 64 10.83 8.56 -6.35
N GLY A 65 10.96 9.67 -7.10
CA GLY A 65 9.88 10.61 -7.31
C GLY A 65 8.66 9.98 -8.00
N SER A 66 8.89 9.15 -9.02
CA SER A 66 7.82 8.43 -9.70
C SER A 66 7.14 7.41 -8.79
N GLY A 67 7.93 6.67 -8.00
CA GLY A 67 7.42 5.71 -7.02
C GLY A 67 6.61 6.38 -5.91
N LEU A 68 7.09 7.49 -5.36
CA LEU A 68 6.36 8.27 -4.35
C LEU A 68 5.06 8.85 -4.90
N LEU A 69 5.06 9.31 -6.15
CA LEU A 69 3.85 9.80 -6.80
C LEU A 69 2.82 8.66 -6.96
N THR A 70 3.24 7.51 -7.50
CA THR A 70 2.35 6.35 -7.64
C THR A 70 1.84 5.89 -6.28
N PHE A 71 2.71 5.82 -5.27
CA PHE A 71 2.33 5.48 -3.91
C PHE A 71 1.28 6.44 -3.35
N ALA A 72 1.50 7.76 -3.46
CA ALA A 72 0.55 8.76 -2.98
C ALA A 72 -0.81 8.68 -3.70
N LEU A 73 -0.81 8.45 -5.02
CA LEU A 73 -2.05 8.27 -5.79
C LEU A 73 -2.81 7.02 -5.35
N VAL A 74 -2.11 5.89 -5.20
CA VAL A 74 -2.72 4.63 -4.78
C VAL A 74 -3.22 4.72 -3.33
N ASP A 75 -2.45 5.32 -2.43
CA ASP A 75 -2.84 5.55 -1.03
C ASP A 75 -4.08 6.45 -0.94
N LEU A 76 -4.15 7.49 -1.77
CA LEU A 76 -5.34 8.34 -1.88
C LEU A 76 -6.57 7.54 -2.34
N SER A 77 -6.41 6.58 -3.26
CA SER A 77 -7.49 5.67 -3.62
C SER A 77 -7.92 4.82 -2.42
N TRP A 78 -6.97 4.24 -1.68
CA TRP A 78 -7.23 3.40 -0.51
C TRP A 78 -8.04 4.10 0.59
N LEU A 79 -7.95 5.43 0.68
CA LEU A 79 -8.83 6.23 1.54
C LEU A 79 -10.32 5.93 1.29
N PHE A 80 -10.75 5.90 0.02
CA PHE A 80 -12.13 5.61 -0.34
C PHE A 80 -12.51 4.17 0.00
N PHE A 81 -11.56 3.23 -0.13
CA PHE A 81 -11.77 1.85 0.27
C PHE A 81 -11.99 1.71 1.78
N ARG A 82 -11.23 2.45 2.59
CA ARG A 82 -11.28 2.35 4.07
C ARG A 82 -12.40 3.16 4.72
N ALA A 83 -12.83 4.25 4.10
CA ALA A 83 -13.83 5.13 4.68
C ALA A 83 -15.18 4.42 4.87
N ARG A 84 -15.89 4.72 5.96
CA ARG A 84 -17.23 4.19 6.26
C ARG A 84 -18.34 4.80 5.38
N GLY A 85 -18.04 5.14 4.13
CA GLY A 85 -18.93 5.83 3.20
C GLY A 85 -18.28 7.00 2.47
N ILE A 86 -18.87 7.37 1.34
CA ILE A 86 -18.30 8.36 0.41
C ILE A 86 -18.25 9.77 1.00
N GLY A 87 -19.27 10.18 1.76
CA GLY A 87 -19.27 11.47 2.46
C GLY A 87 -18.17 11.57 3.51
N ASN A 88 -17.87 10.47 4.20
CA ASN A 88 -16.77 10.41 5.16
C ASN A 88 -15.42 10.50 4.45
N ALA A 89 -15.24 9.85 3.29
CA ALA A 89 -14.02 9.97 2.50
C ALA A 89 -13.73 11.44 2.12
N PHE A 90 -14.73 12.16 1.58
CA PHE A 90 -14.59 13.58 1.26
C PHE A 90 -14.37 14.46 2.49
N SER A 91 -15.01 14.14 3.62
CA SER A 91 -14.79 14.86 4.88
C SER A 91 -13.35 14.71 5.36
N ILE A 92 -12.77 13.52 5.25
CA ILE A 92 -11.36 13.27 5.58
C ILE A 92 -10.44 14.05 4.64
N LEU A 93 -10.68 14.00 3.31
CA LEU A 93 -9.91 14.78 2.33
C LEU A 93 -9.93 16.28 2.63
N LYS A 94 -11.11 16.82 2.99
CA LYS A 94 -11.24 18.23 3.36
C LYS A 94 -10.40 18.54 4.61
N GLN A 95 -10.49 17.71 5.65
CA GLN A 95 -9.76 17.90 6.89
C GLN A 95 -8.24 17.80 6.72
N MET A 96 -7.76 16.92 5.83
CA MET A 96 -6.33 16.82 5.48
C MET A 96 -5.76 18.17 5.02
N ILE A 97 -6.56 18.99 4.34
CA ILE A 97 -6.15 20.30 3.82
C ILE A 97 -6.47 21.43 4.82
N THR A 98 -7.66 21.42 5.44
CA THR A 98 -8.15 22.55 6.25
C THR A 98 -7.71 22.52 7.71
N ALA A 99 -7.35 21.35 8.24
CA ALA A 99 -7.07 21.15 9.66
C ALA A 99 -5.72 20.45 9.89
N PHE A 100 -4.71 20.77 9.08
CA PHE A 100 -3.39 20.19 9.22
C PHE A 100 -2.69 20.68 10.50
N GLN A 101 -2.58 19.79 11.50
CA GLN A 101 -1.91 20.07 12.76
C GLN A 101 -0.58 19.30 12.85
N GLY A 102 0.43 19.76 12.11
CA GLY A 102 1.73 19.08 12.04
C GLY A 102 2.42 18.92 13.39
N ALA A 103 2.29 19.90 14.30
CA ALA A 103 2.87 19.83 15.64
C ALA A 103 2.23 18.75 16.53
N GLN A 104 0.96 18.42 16.28
CA GLN A 104 0.24 17.38 17.00
C GLN A 104 0.34 16.02 16.32
N PHE A 105 0.92 15.93 15.12
CA PHE A 105 1.01 14.68 14.36
C PHE A 105 1.73 13.58 15.14
N PHE A 106 2.93 13.85 15.65
CA PHE A 106 3.70 12.86 16.41
C PHE A 106 3.10 12.57 17.80
N GLY A 107 2.58 13.60 18.48
CA GLY A 107 2.04 13.46 19.84
C GLY A 107 0.64 12.85 19.91
N LEU A 108 -0.24 13.13 18.93
CA LEU A 108 -1.58 12.54 18.85
C LEU A 108 -1.56 11.17 18.17
N ALA A 109 -0.68 10.93 17.19
CA ALA A 109 -0.63 9.62 16.52
C ALA A 109 -0.31 8.51 17.54
N PHE A 110 0.67 8.69 18.42
CA PHE A 110 0.97 7.68 19.45
C PHE A 110 -0.17 7.52 20.46
N ASN A 111 -0.77 8.61 20.94
CA ASN A 111 -1.77 8.55 22.01
C ASN A 111 -3.19 8.17 21.53
N ARG A 112 -3.52 8.34 20.24
CA ARG A 112 -4.87 8.07 19.70
C ARG A 112 -4.98 6.89 18.74
N THR A 113 -3.86 6.34 18.25
CA THR A 113 -3.91 5.14 17.40
C THR A 113 -4.27 3.87 18.18
N GLY A 114 -4.19 3.91 19.52
CA GLY A 114 -4.46 2.75 20.37
C GLY A 114 -3.33 1.70 20.35
N PHE A 115 -2.20 2.00 19.70
CA PHE A 115 -1.03 1.12 19.71
C PHE A 115 -0.22 1.31 21.00
N SER A 116 0.12 0.20 21.65
CA SER A 116 1.11 0.22 22.73
C SER A 116 2.49 0.54 22.17
N VAL A 117 3.36 1.17 22.97
CA VAL A 117 4.74 1.49 22.55
C VAL A 117 5.47 0.23 22.06
N GLN A 118 5.23 -0.90 22.72
CA GLN A 118 5.79 -2.20 22.35
C GLN A 118 5.35 -2.64 20.95
N LEU A 119 4.05 -2.50 20.64
CA LEU A 119 3.52 -2.84 19.33
C LEU A 119 4.05 -1.89 18.25
N THR A 120 4.15 -0.59 18.53
CA THR A 120 4.71 0.37 17.57
C THR A 120 6.17 0.06 17.24
N VAL A 121 6.98 -0.24 18.26
CA VAL A 121 8.38 -0.65 18.04
C VAL A 121 8.44 -1.94 17.22
N ALA A 122 7.61 -2.94 17.52
CA ALA A 122 7.55 -4.18 16.76
C ALA A 122 7.19 -3.94 15.27
N LEU A 123 6.21 -3.08 15.00
CA LEU A 123 5.81 -2.71 13.63
C LEU A 123 6.93 -1.98 12.88
N ILE A 124 7.64 -1.05 13.53
CA ILE A 124 8.78 -0.34 12.91
C ILE A 124 9.89 -1.33 12.56
N VAL A 125 10.23 -2.24 13.48
CA VAL A 125 11.25 -3.28 13.23
C VAL A 125 10.81 -4.18 12.07
N ALA A 126 9.57 -4.65 12.07
CA ALA A 126 9.03 -5.48 10.99
C ALA A 126 9.07 -4.76 9.63
N PHE A 127 8.69 -3.48 9.59
CA PHE A 127 8.75 -2.66 8.38
C PHE A 127 10.19 -2.50 7.87
N ILE A 128 11.16 -2.22 8.75
CA ILE A 128 12.57 -2.11 8.37
C ILE A 128 13.11 -3.44 7.84
N LEU A 129 12.77 -4.56 8.48
CA LEU A 129 13.18 -5.90 8.02
C LEU A 129 12.61 -6.21 6.63
N LEU A 130 11.33 -5.91 6.40
CA LEU A 130 10.69 -6.07 5.09
C LEU A 130 11.36 -5.18 4.03
N LEU A 131 11.64 -3.92 4.36
CA LEU A 131 12.30 -3.00 3.43
C LEU A 131 13.71 -3.48 3.07
N ILE A 132 14.49 -3.96 4.04
CA ILE A 132 15.81 -4.57 3.77
C ILE A 132 15.65 -5.80 2.88
N ALA A 133 14.68 -6.66 3.17
CA ALA A 133 14.41 -7.85 2.38
C ALA A 133 14.06 -7.52 0.92
N ASP A 134 13.20 -6.52 0.71
CA ASP A 134 12.81 -6.06 -0.62
C ASP A 134 14.00 -5.45 -1.38
N VAL A 135 14.83 -4.63 -0.73
CA VAL A 135 16.04 -4.05 -1.35
C VAL A 135 17.05 -5.13 -1.73
N LEU A 136 17.25 -6.14 -0.88
CA LEU A 136 18.14 -7.26 -1.17
C LEU A 136 17.62 -8.08 -2.36
N LYS A 137 16.30 -8.32 -2.41
CA LYS A 137 15.65 -9.01 -3.51
C LYS A 137 15.77 -8.24 -4.83
N GLU A 138 15.60 -6.92 -4.82
CA GLU A 138 15.78 -6.06 -6.00
C GLU A 138 17.22 -6.13 -6.53
N LYS A 139 18.21 -6.25 -5.64
CA LYS A 139 19.63 -6.46 -5.99
C LYS A 139 19.94 -7.89 -6.46
N GLY A 140 18.96 -8.76 -6.59
CA GLY A 140 19.11 -10.15 -7.05
C GLY A 140 19.55 -11.13 -5.95
N THR A 141 19.52 -10.72 -4.68
CA THR A 141 19.82 -11.63 -3.56
C THR A 141 18.55 -12.36 -3.15
N ASP A 142 18.51 -13.66 -3.43
CA ASP A 142 17.45 -14.53 -2.90
C ASP A 142 17.77 -14.91 -1.45
N LEU A 143 17.02 -14.33 -0.51
CA LEU A 143 17.18 -14.58 0.93
C LEU A 143 17.07 -16.07 1.27
N TRP A 144 16.21 -16.82 0.59
CA TRP A 144 16.06 -18.25 0.84
C TRP A 144 17.30 -19.03 0.42
N GLN A 145 17.95 -18.64 -0.69
CA GLN A 145 19.23 -19.24 -1.08
C GLN A 145 20.34 -18.93 -0.07
N VAL A 146 20.36 -17.71 0.48
CA VAL A 146 21.34 -17.34 1.52
C VAL A 146 21.17 -18.19 2.76
N VAL A 147 19.93 -18.41 3.22
CA VAL A 147 19.62 -19.28 4.37
C VAL A 147 19.93 -20.74 4.06
N ASN A 148 19.58 -21.24 2.87
CA ASN A 148 19.77 -22.64 2.49
C ASN A 148 21.25 -23.04 2.37
N LYS A 149 22.15 -22.09 2.12
CA LYS A 149 23.61 -22.32 2.10
C LYS A 149 24.23 -22.46 3.50
N GLN A 150 23.49 -22.14 4.57
CA GLN A 150 24.00 -22.20 5.94
C GLN A 150 23.94 -23.61 6.54
N GLY A 151 24.70 -23.81 7.62
CA GLY A 151 24.68 -25.06 8.40
C GLY A 151 23.28 -25.40 8.94
N ALA A 152 23.03 -26.69 9.21
CA ALA A 152 21.72 -27.17 9.66
C ALA A 152 21.22 -26.43 10.91
N TRP A 153 22.09 -26.20 11.90
CA TRP A 153 21.73 -25.52 13.15
C TRP A 153 21.17 -24.10 12.90
N PHE A 154 21.78 -23.34 11.98
CA PHE A 154 21.34 -21.99 11.65
C PHE A 154 19.99 -22.01 10.92
N ARG A 155 19.82 -22.91 9.94
CA ARG A 155 18.56 -23.06 9.18
C ARG A 155 17.39 -23.39 10.10
N TRP A 156 17.55 -24.38 10.97
CA TRP A 156 16.53 -24.74 11.96
C TRP A 156 16.26 -23.62 12.95
N GLY A 157 17.29 -22.88 13.37
CA GLY A 157 17.12 -21.68 14.20
C GLY A 157 16.22 -20.64 13.53
N VAL A 158 16.42 -20.34 12.25
CA VAL A 158 15.58 -19.41 11.48
C VAL A 158 14.14 -19.92 11.37
N TYR A 159 13.93 -21.20 11.04
CA TYR A 159 12.58 -21.76 10.92
C TYR A 159 11.82 -21.75 12.25
N LEU A 160 12.49 -22.12 13.33
CA LEU A 160 11.90 -22.10 14.67
C LEU A 160 11.60 -20.69 15.13
N LEU A 161 12.45 -19.71 14.80
CA LEU A 161 12.19 -18.30 15.09
C LEU A 161 10.97 -17.79 14.32
N ILE A 162 10.85 -18.08 13.03
CA ILE A 162 9.69 -17.69 12.22
C ILE A 162 8.42 -18.33 12.80
N LEU A 163 8.46 -19.62 13.11
CA LEU A 163 7.33 -20.33 13.72
C LEU A 163 6.94 -19.71 15.05
N PHE A 164 7.91 -19.39 15.91
CA PHE A 164 7.68 -18.73 17.18
C PHE A 164 7.05 -17.34 17.02
N MET A 165 7.54 -16.53 16.08
CA MET A 165 6.96 -15.22 15.76
C MET A 165 5.52 -15.33 15.29
N ILE A 166 5.22 -16.34 14.45
CA ILE A 166 3.85 -16.62 14.00
C ILE A 166 2.97 -17.01 15.19
N MET A 167 3.43 -17.87 16.09
CA MET A 167 2.66 -18.26 17.28
C MET A 167 2.42 -17.11 18.26
N MET A 168 3.41 -16.25 18.47
CA MET A 168 3.34 -15.13 19.42
C MET A 168 2.51 -13.95 18.91
N TYR A 169 2.61 -13.64 17.61
CA TYR A 169 1.99 -12.46 16.99
C TYR A 169 0.88 -12.79 16.00
N GLY A 170 0.56 -14.08 15.80
CA GLY A 170 -0.58 -14.49 15.00
C GLY A 170 -1.89 -14.12 15.68
N ALA A 171 -2.87 -13.71 14.88
CA ALA A 171 -4.21 -13.39 15.36
C ALA A 171 -4.96 -14.69 15.65
N TYR A 172 -4.84 -15.20 16.89
CA TYR A 172 -5.52 -16.41 17.37
C TYR A 172 -6.40 -16.10 18.58
N GLY A 173 -7.55 -16.78 18.69
CA GLY A 173 -8.43 -16.70 19.86
C GLY A 173 -9.88 -16.37 19.53
N LEU A 174 -10.77 -16.55 20.51
CA LEU A 174 -12.22 -16.29 20.39
C LEU A 174 -12.54 -14.81 20.17
N GLU A 175 -11.65 -13.90 20.58
CA GLU A 175 -11.75 -12.45 20.31
C GLU A 175 -11.46 -12.09 18.84
N TYR A 176 -10.70 -12.94 18.15
CA TYR A 176 -10.54 -12.93 16.70
C TYR A 176 -11.49 -13.94 16.05
N ALA A 177 -12.73 -14.04 16.58
CA ALA A 177 -13.82 -14.71 15.89
C ALA A 177 -13.80 -14.24 14.43
N GLN A 178 -13.80 -15.20 13.49
CA GLN A 178 -13.62 -14.94 12.07
C GLN A 178 -14.33 -13.64 11.69
N THR A 179 -13.57 -12.57 11.48
CA THR A 179 -14.14 -11.40 10.82
C THR A 179 -14.68 -11.96 9.53
N GLU A 180 -16.01 -12.04 9.45
CA GLU A 180 -16.69 -12.44 8.22
C GLU A 180 -15.99 -11.70 7.09
N PHE A 181 -15.73 -12.43 5.99
CA PHE A 181 -15.11 -11.81 4.83
C PHE A 181 -15.79 -10.44 4.58
N ILE A 182 -15.01 -9.41 4.27
CA ILE A 182 -15.50 -8.03 4.08
C ILE A 182 -16.78 -7.97 3.22
N TYR A 183 -17.00 -8.96 2.34
CA TYR A 183 -18.19 -9.20 1.53
C TYR A 183 -19.45 -9.69 2.27
N PHE A 184 -19.48 -9.79 3.59
CA PHE A 184 -20.69 -10.18 4.35
C PHE A 184 -21.06 -9.15 5.42
N GLN A 185 -20.26 -8.10 5.61
CA GLN A 185 -20.50 -7.06 6.61
C GLN A 185 -21.38 -5.89 6.12
N PHE A 186 -22.38 -6.17 5.27
CA PHE A 186 -23.31 -5.13 4.76
C PHE A 186 -24.59 -5.04 5.58
#